data_AF-A0A0G1KV16-F1
#
_entry.id   AF-A0A0G1KV16-F1
#
_cell.length_a   1.000
_cell.length_b   1.000
_cell.length_c   1.000
_cell.angle_alpha   90.00
_cell.angle_beta   90.00
_cell.angle_gamma   90.00
#
_symmetry.space_group_name_H-M   'P 1'
#
loop_
_entity.id
_entity.type
_entity.pdbx_description
1 polymer ?
#
loop_
_entity_poly.entity_id
_entity_poly.type
_entity_poly.pdbx_seq_one_letter_code
_entity_poly.pdbx_strand_id
1 'polypeptide(L)'
;MEENPKELSFKTSIFVIGFLIIIVVVLVGGLSFLNDRRQSLVKEQYQVETSTYTVNNRRGLTELFVNVFPDVEDQCYVSTPEFNSCAAKASERKAKIQTLIKDDLKDFSSTMFVKMVSRQELLVMRLSGDVRPINIYPPEKEALVKRLLRGEVPTIPWDFYSGELSTKEIFVPIKDAKGEILGAIVRRVYQ
;
A
#
# COMPACT_ATOMS: atom_id res chain seq x y z
N MET A 1 12.11 28.03 62.05
CA MET A 1 11.14 27.02 61.61
C MET A 1 11.94 25.83 61.10
N GLU A 2 12.07 24.80 61.92
CA GLU A 2 12.70 23.54 61.54
C GLU A 2 11.67 22.74 60.73
N GLU A 3 11.89 22.55 59.43
CA GLU A 3 11.05 21.66 58.63
C GLU A 3 11.23 20.22 59.14
N ASN A 4 10.11 19.53 59.37
CA ASN A 4 10.09 18.19 59.92
C ASN A 4 10.75 17.21 58.92
N PRO A 5 11.79 16.44 59.30
CA PRO A 5 12.55 15.60 58.36
C PRO A 5 11.71 14.56 57.62
N LYS A 6 10.55 14.18 58.17
CA LYS A 6 9.57 13.31 57.52
C LYS A 6 8.82 13.99 56.36
N GLU A 7 8.54 15.29 56.46
CA GLU A 7 7.92 16.06 55.37
C GLU A 7 8.92 16.30 54.23
N LEU A 8 10.20 16.54 54.56
CA LEU A 8 11.26 16.71 53.57
C LEU A 8 11.48 15.40 52.77
N SER A 9 11.47 14.25 53.46
CA SER A 9 11.54 12.93 52.82
C SER A 9 10.34 12.65 51.92
N PHE A 10 9.12 12.98 52.36
CA PHE A 10 7.90 12.75 51.58
C PHE A 10 7.81 13.63 50.33
N LYS A 11 8.12 14.93 50.44
CA LYS A 11 8.22 15.87 49.30
C LYS A 11 9.27 15.40 48.28
N THR A 12 10.41 14.90 48.76
CA THR A 12 11.48 14.36 47.90
C THR A 12 11.03 13.10 47.16
N SER A 13 10.32 12.19 47.83
CA SER A 13 9.77 10.98 47.19
C SER A 13 8.73 11.30 46.11
N ILE A 14 7.83 12.25 46.34
CA ILE A 14 6.85 12.69 45.33
C ILE A 14 7.57 13.30 44.11
N PHE A 15 8.59 14.13 44.34
CA PHE A 15 9.36 14.74 43.26
C PHE A 15 10.08 13.69 42.40
N VAL A 16 10.72 12.69 43.04
CA VAL A 16 11.39 11.59 42.33
C VAL A 16 10.39 10.76 41.52
N ILE A 17 9.22 10.43 42.07
CA ILE A 17 8.17 9.69 41.35
C ILE A 17 7.66 10.51 40.16
N GLY A 18 7.36 11.80 40.36
CA GLY A 18 6.92 12.68 39.28
C GLY A 18 7.96 12.81 38.16
N PHE A 19 9.23 12.92 38.53
CA PHE A 19 10.34 12.97 37.57
C PHE A 19 10.49 11.66 36.78
N LEU A 20 10.36 10.50 37.45
CA LEU A 20 10.37 9.20 36.78
C LEU A 20 9.21 9.05 35.79
N ILE A 21 8.00 9.51 36.16
CA ILE A 21 6.85 9.52 35.25
C ILE A 21 7.14 10.37 34.01
N ILE A 22 7.72 11.56 34.18
CA ILE A 22 8.11 12.43 33.05
C ILE A 22 9.12 11.73 32.13
N ILE A 23 10.15 11.07 32.70
CA ILE A 23 11.13 10.32 31.92
C ILE A 23 10.43 9.21 31.12
N VAL A 24 9.54 8.44 31.73
CA VAL A 24 8.81 7.36 31.05
C VAL A 24 7.95 7.91 29.91
N VAL A 25 7.24 9.02 30.12
CA VAL A 25 6.45 9.67 29.07
C VAL A 25 7.33 10.15 27.92
N VAL A 26 8.48 10.77 28.21
CA VAL A 26 9.43 11.23 27.19
C VAL A 26 10.04 10.06 26.42
N LEU A 27 10.40 8.97 27.09
CA LEU A 27 10.96 7.77 26.45
C LEU A 27 9.93 7.07 25.57
N VAL A 28 8.72 6.82 26.08
CA VAL A 28 7.65 6.16 25.33
C VAL A 28 7.20 7.03 24.15
N GLY A 29 7.01 8.34 24.37
CA GLY A 29 6.66 9.29 23.33
C GLY A 29 7.76 9.44 22.27
N GLY A 30 9.02 9.52 22.71
CA GLY A 30 10.19 9.60 21.83
C GLY A 30 10.38 8.35 20.97
N LEU A 31 10.23 7.16 21.56
CA LEU A 31 10.29 5.89 20.83
C LEU A 31 9.15 5.77 19.81
N SER A 32 7.94 6.20 20.18
CA SER A 32 6.79 6.20 19.27
C SER A 32 7.03 7.15 18.08
N PHE A 33 7.52 8.37 18.34
CA PHE A 33 7.84 9.34 17.30
C PHE A 33 8.94 8.84 16.34
N LEU A 34 10.00 8.21 16.87
CA LEU A 34 11.07 7.63 16.05
C LEU A 34 10.55 6.48 15.18
N ASN A 35 9.66 5.65 15.71
CA ASN A 35 9.04 4.56 14.96
C ASN A 35 8.16 5.09 13.82
N ASP A 36 7.32 6.08 14.08
CA ASP A 36 6.46 6.71 13.06
C ASP A 36 7.30 7.37 11.95
N ARG A 37 8.37 8.09 12.33
CA ARG A 37 9.34 8.67 11.39
C ARG A 37 9.97 7.60 10.50
N ARG A 38 10.48 6.52 11.10
CA ARG A 38 11.09 5.40 10.35
C ARG A 38 10.10 4.81 9.36
N GLN A 39 8.88 4.55 9.79
CA GLN A 39 7.85 3.99 8.93
C GLN A 39 7.48 4.92 7.76
N SER A 40 7.39 6.23 8.02
CA SER A 40 7.15 7.22 6.96
C SER A 40 8.29 7.25 5.93
N LEU A 41 9.55 7.19 6.37
CA LEU A 41 10.71 7.17 5.47
C LEU A 41 10.74 5.91 4.60
N VAL A 42 10.47 4.75 5.19
CA VAL A 42 10.39 3.49 4.42
C VAL A 42 9.26 3.57 3.40
N LYS A 43 8.08 4.07 3.78
CA LYS A 43 6.97 4.28 2.84
C LYS A 43 7.39 5.18 1.67
N GLU A 44 7.99 6.33 1.97
CA GLU A 44 8.42 7.31 0.98
C GLU A 44 9.44 6.69 0.02
N GLN A 45 10.43 5.95 0.54
CA GLN A 45 11.40 5.24 -0.29
C GLN A 45 10.71 4.29 -1.29
N TYR A 46 9.84 3.40 -0.81
CA TYR A 46 9.13 2.47 -1.69
C TYR A 46 8.22 3.21 -2.69
N GLN A 47 7.62 4.34 -2.30
CA GLN A 47 6.82 5.17 -3.20
C GLN A 47 7.67 5.79 -4.31
N VAL A 48 8.86 6.32 -3.98
CA VAL A 48 9.79 6.91 -4.95
C VAL A 48 10.34 5.86 -5.91
N GLU A 49 10.79 4.71 -5.40
CA GLU A 49 11.28 3.60 -6.22
C GLU A 49 10.21 3.14 -7.22
N THR A 50 8.99 2.92 -6.72
CA THR A 50 7.87 2.46 -7.55
C THR A 50 7.43 3.54 -8.54
N SER A 51 7.41 4.81 -8.15
CA SER A 51 7.08 5.92 -9.05
C SER A 51 8.13 6.10 -10.16
N THR A 52 9.40 5.92 -9.84
CA THR A 52 10.49 5.94 -10.84
C THR A 52 10.30 4.80 -11.85
N TYR A 53 9.97 3.61 -11.36
CA TYR A 53 9.65 2.48 -12.22
C TYR A 53 8.43 2.73 -13.12
N THR A 54 7.34 3.31 -12.59
CA THR A 54 6.14 3.57 -13.41
C THR A 54 6.43 4.56 -14.54
N VAL A 55 7.32 5.53 -14.32
CA VAL A 55 7.79 6.44 -15.37
C VAL A 55 8.64 5.70 -16.41
N ASN A 56 9.63 4.91 -15.98
CA ASN A 56 10.54 4.19 -16.88
C ASN A 56 9.83 3.12 -17.72
N ASN A 57 8.76 2.53 -17.18
CA ASN A 57 8.00 1.45 -17.83
C ASN A 57 6.62 1.89 -18.33
N ARG A 58 6.38 3.20 -18.46
CA ARG A 58 5.06 3.77 -18.78
C ARG A 58 4.39 3.09 -19.96
N ARG A 59 5.10 2.92 -21.09
CA ARG A 59 4.53 2.30 -22.30
C ARG A 59 4.00 0.89 -22.03
N GLY A 60 4.79 0.06 -21.34
CA GLY A 60 4.42 -1.31 -21.04
C GLY A 60 3.29 -1.40 -20.01
N LEU A 61 3.29 -0.51 -19.01
CA LEU A 61 2.21 -0.40 -18.05
C LEU A 61 0.90 0.09 -18.70
N THR A 62 0.95 1.06 -19.60
CA THR A 62 -0.23 1.48 -20.36
C THR A 62 -0.80 0.31 -21.16
N GLU A 63 0.04 -0.45 -21.86
CA GLU A 63 -0.41 -1.63 -22.60
C GLU A 63 -1.02 -2.70 -21.67
N LEU A 64 -0.40 -2.95 -20.50
CA LEU A 64 -0.96 -3.85 -19.50
C LEU A 64 -2.36 -3.39 -19.06
N PHE A 65 -2.54 -2.13 -18.67
CA PHE A 65 -3.79 -1.64 -18.10
C PHE A 65 -4.90 -1.41 -19.12
N VAL A 66 -4.55 -1.04 -20.35
CA VAL A 66 -5.54 -0.71 -21.39
C VAL A 66 -5.94 -1.95 -22.19
N ASN A 67 -4.99 -2.81 -22.55
CA ASN A 67 -5.23 -3.91 -23.50
C ASN A 67 -5.31 -5.30 -22.85
N VAL A 68 -4.65 -5.50 -21.71
CA VAL A 68 -4.46 -6.83 -21.10
C VAL A 68 -5.25 -7.00 -19.79
N PHE A 69 -5.42 -5.92 -19.04
CA PHE A 69 -6.22 -5.91 -17.82
C PHE A 69 -7.70 -5.97 -18.20
N PRO A 70 -8.46 -6.99 -17.73
CA PRO A 70 -9.87 -7.12 -18.06
C PRO A 70 -10.66 -5.86 -17.72
N ASP A 71 -11.72 -5.66 -18.49
CA ASP A 71 -12.76 -4.67 -18.25
C ASP A 71 -14.03 -5.36 -17.72
N VAL A 72 -15.12 -4.60 -17.66
CA VAL A 72 -16.42 -5.07 -17.13
C VAL A 72 -17.03 -6.16 -18.01
N GLU A 73 -16.65 -6.24 -19.29
CA GLU A 73 -17.22 -7.21 -20.24
C GLU A 73 -16.49 -8.56 -20.21
N ASP A 74 -15.28 -8.60 -19.67
CA ASP A 74 -14.48 -9.83 -19.58
C ASP A 74 -14.88 -10.71 -18.39
N GLN A 75 -15.79 -11.66 -18.59
CA GLN A 75 -16.21 -12.60 -17.54
C GLN A 75 -15.07 -13.45 -16.93
N CYS A 76 -13.87 -13.46 -17.53
CA CYS A 76 -12.71 -14.21 -17.03
C CYS A 76 -11.97 -13.56 -15.83
N TYR A 77 -12.60 -12.62 -15.10
CA TYR A 77 -12.16 -12.20 -13.76
C TYR A 77 -12.94 -12.87 -12.62
N VAL A 78 -14.04 -13.58 -12.92
CA VAL A 78 -14.76 -14.43 -11.95
C VAL A 78 -14.29 -15.86 -12.20
N SER A 79 -13.27 -16.29 -11.47
CA SER A 79 -12.62 -17.58 -11.67
C SER A 79 -13.50 -18.75 -11.23
N THR A 80 -14.44 -19.17 -12.08
CA THR A 80 -14.84 -20.58 -12.13
C THR A 80 -13.88 -21.30 -13.06
N PRO A 81 -13.07 -22.26 -12.58
CA PRO A 81 -12.03 -22.96 -13.37
C PRO A 81 -12.57 -23.85 -14.51
N GLU A 82 -13.86 -23.71 -14.86
CA GLU A 82 -14.60 -24.57 -15.78
C GLU A 82 -14.44 -24.13 -17.25
N PHE A 83 -13.86 -22.95 -17.53
CA PHE A 83 -13.71 -22.43 -18.90
C PHE A 83 -12.24 -22.30 -19.33
N ASN A 84 -11.83 -23.15 -20.29
CA ASN A 84 -10.47 -23.16 -20.88
C ASN A 84 -10.01 -21.80 -21.44
N SER A 85 -10.94 -20.94 -21.87
CA SER A 85 -10.64 -19.59 -22.39
C SER A 85 -10.05 -18.66 -21.32
N CYS A 86 -10.46 -18.79 -20.06
CA CYS A 86 -9.96 -17.94 -18.98
C CYS A 86 -8.54 -18.32 -18.53
N ALA A 87 -8.17 -19.59 -18.63
CA ALA A 87 -6.81 -20.06 -18.39
C ALA A 87 -5.82 -19.53 -19.45
N ALA A 88 -6.24 -19.47 -20.71
CA ALA A 88 -5.45 -18.87 -21.79
C ALA A 88 -5.20 -17.37 -21.55
N LYS A 89 -6.24 -16.62 -21.19
CA LYS A 89 -6.11 -15.19 -20.82
C LYS A 89 -5.20 -14.97 -19.62
N ALA A 90 -5.30 -15.80 -18.57
CA ALA A 90 -4.40 -15.71 -17.43
C ALA A 90 -2.92 -15.90 -17.84
N SER A 91 -2.66 -16.80 -18.78
CA SER A 91 -1.30 -17.06 -19.29
C SER A 91 -0.75 -15.89 -20.11
N GLU A 92 -1.58 -15.26 -20.94
CA GLU A 92 -1.25 -14.02 -21.66
C GLU A 92 -0.94 -12.87 -20.69
N ARG A 93 -1.82 -12.65 -19.69
CA ARG A 93 -1.61 -11.65 -18.64
C ARG A 93 -0.28 -11.85 -17.94
N LYS A 94 0.02 -13.08 -17.53
CA LYS A 94 1.31 -13.44 -16.90
C LYS A 94 2.50 -13.12 -17.81
N ALA A 95 2.44 -13.52 -19.08
CA ALA A 95 3.52 -13.26 -20.04
C ALA A 95 3.76 -11.75 -20.19
N LYS A 96 2.70 -10.94 -20.27
CA LYS A 96 2.85 -9.48 -20.34
C LYS A 96 3.48 -8.90 -19.07
N ILE A 97 3.01 -9.31 -17.89
CA ILE A 97 3.59 -8.89 -16.62
C ILE A 97 5.08 -9.23 -16.58
N GLN A 98 5.48 -10.43 -17.00
CA GLN A 98 6.90 -10.85 -17.02
C GLN A 98 7.80 -9.90 -17.82
N THR A 99 7.30 -9.32 -18.93
CA THR A 99 8.07 -8.30 -19.69
C THR A 99 8.32 -7.00 -18.94
N LEU A 100 7.53 -6.74 -17.90
CA LEU A 100 7.62 -5.55 -17.05
C LEU A 100 8.50 -5.80 -15.82
N ILE A 101 8.82 -7.06 -15.51
CA ILE A 101 9.74 -7.45 -14.44
C ILE A 101 11.18 -7.28 -14.96
N LYS A 102 11.65 -6.05 -15.06
CA LYS A 102 13.08 -5.78 -15.23
C LYS A 102 13.80 -5.86 -13.88
N ASP A 103 15.11 -6.05 -13.93
CA ASP A 103 16.00 -6.19 -12.76
C ASP A 103 16.08 -4.94 -11.86
N ASP A 104 15.41 -3.84 -12.24
CA ASP A 104 15.50 -2.53 -11.60
C ASP A 104 14.52 -2.33 -10.43
N LEU A 105 13.51 -3.19 -10.28
CA LEU A 105 12.65 -3.20 -9.09
C LEU A 105 13.06 -4.33 -8.15
N LYS A 106 13.75 -4.01 -7.04
CA LYS A 106 13.99 -4.97 -5.96
C LYS A 106 12.65 -5.56 -5.51
N ASP A 107 12.52 -6.88 -5.50
CA ASP A 107 11.34 -7.60 -5.02
C ASP A 107 10.04 -7.30 -5.77
N PHE A 108 10.04 -7.52 -7.10
CA PHE A 108 8.81 -7.52 -7.89
C PHE A 108 7.84 -8.64 -7.49
N SER A 109 8.33 -9.71 -6.85
CA SER A 109 7.56 -10.88 -6.39
C SER A 109 6.39 -10.55 -5.45
N SER A 110 6.38 -9.33 -4.89
CA SER A 110 5.41 -8.87 -3.90
C SER A 110 4.61 -7.66 -4.40
N THR A 111 4.31 -7.68 -5.70
CA THR A 111 3.59 -6.63 -6.42
C THR A 111 2.29 -7.18 -6.99
N MET A 112 1.26 -6.35 -7.03
CA MET A 112 0.01 -6.59 -7.76
C MET A 112 -0.47 -5.30 -8.41
N PHE A 113 -1.42 -5.43 -9.32
CA PHE A 113 -1.97 -4.31 -10.07
C PHE A 113 -3.44 -4.17 -9.73
N VAL A 114 -3.90 -2.95 -9.47
CA VAL A 114 -5.32 -2.67 -9.16
C VAL A 114 -5.87 -1.70 -10.18
N LYS A 115 -7.05 -2.03 -10.73
CA LYS A 115 -7.77 -1.21 -11.70
C LYS A 115 -9.21 -1.03 -11.26
N MET A 116 -9.75 0.17 -11.48
CA MET A 116 -11.17 0.43 -11.36
C MET A 116 -11.81 0.16 -12.72
N VAL A 117 -12.65 -0.86 -12.81
CA VAL A 117 -13.32 -1.25 -14.08
C VAL A 117 -14.68 -0.58 -14.22
N SER A 118 -15.35 -0.30 -13.11
CA SER A 118 -16.59 0.48 -13.05
C SER A 118 -16.55 1.41 -11.83
N ARG A 119 -17.53 2.33 -11.70
CA ARG A 119 -17.57 3.25 -10.53
C ARG A 119 -17.61 2.53 -9.18
N GLN A 120 -18.05 1.27 -9.16
CA GLN A 120 -18.23 0.49 -7.94
C GLN A 120 -17.25 -0.69 -7.82
N GLU A 121 -16.63 -1.13 -8.92
CA GLU A 121 -15.87 -2.37 -8.96
C GLU A 121 -14.38 -2.13 -9.14
N LEU A 122 -13.62 -2.71 -8.23
CA LEU A 122 -12.16 -2.73 -8.23
C LEU A 122 -11.69 -4.16 -8.47
N LEU A 123 -10.79 -4.33 -9.43
CA LEU A 123 -10.15 -5.61 -9.70
C LEU A 123 -8.68 -5.54 -9.31
N VAL A 124 -8.18 -6.66 -8.80
CA VAL A 124 -6.76 -6.89 -8.53
C VAL A 124 -6.23 -7.98 -9.45
N MET A 125 -5.05 -7.74 -10.03
CA MET A 125 -4.32 -8.68 -10.85
C MET A 125 -2.99 -9.02 -10.16
N ARG A 126 -2.76 -10.31 -9.94
CA ARG A 126 -1.52 -10.85 -9.38
C ARG A 126 -0.50 -11.11 -10.48
N LEU A 127 0.76 -11.27 -10.10
CA LEU A 127 1.85 -11.59 -11.04
C LEU A 127 1.64 -12.89 -11.81
N SER A 128 0.84 -13.81 -11.27
CA SER A 128 0.40 -15.03 -11.94
C SER A 128 -0.51 -14.77 -13.15
N GLY A 129 -0.97 -13.54 -13.38
CA GLY A 129 -1.99 -13.21 -14.37
C GLY A 129 -3.41 -13.53 -13.91
N ASP A 130 -3.57 -13.96 -12.66
CA ASP A 130 -4.87 -14.17 -12.02
C ASP A 130 -5.51 -12.81 -11.70
N VAL A 131 -6.81 -12.68 -11.97
CA VAL A 131 -7.58 -11.46 -11.72
C VAL A 131 -8.81 -11.80 -10.93
N ARG A 132 -9.10 -10.99 -9.92
CA ARG A 132 -10.28 -11.15 -9.07
C ARG A 132 -10.78 -9.80 -8.57
N PRO A 133 -12.03 -9.70 -8.11
CA PRO A 133 -12.48 -8.55 -7.32
C PRO A 133 -11.60 -8.39 -6.08
N ILE A 134 -11.19 -7.15 -5.79
CA ILE A 134 -10.52 -6.86 -4.52
C ILE A 134 -11.59 -6.75 -3.43
N ASN A 135 -11.37 -7.41 -2.30
CA ASN A 135 -12.26 -7.30 -1.15
C ASN A 135 -11.53 -6.58 -0.02
N ILE A 136 -11.79 -5.28 0.13
CA ILE A 136 -11.14 -4.45 1.15
C ILE A 136 -12.08 -4.29 2.34
N TYR A 137 -11.67 -4.81 3.49
CA TYR A 137 -12.37 -4.61 4.75
C TYR A 137 -11.55 -3.75 5.72
N PRO A 138 -12.14 -2.73 6.35
CA PRO A 138 -13.54 -2.30 6.23
C PRO A 138 -13.82 -1.43 4.97
N PRO A 139 -15.10 -1.29 4.52
CA PRO A 139 -15.45 -0.67 3.24
C PRO A 139 -14.99 0.78 3.05
N GLU A 140 -14.82 1.55 4.12
CA GLU A 140 -14.27 2.91 4.07
C GLU A 140 -12.84 2.96 3.52
N LYS A 141 -12.08 1.87 3.69
CA LYS A 141 -10.74 1.73 3.09
C LYS A 141 -10.86 1.53 1.58
N GLU A 142 -11.84 0.76 1.11
CA GLU A 142 -12.10 0.62 -0.32
C GLU A 142 -12.40 1.97 -0.99
N ALA A 143 -13.14 2.85 -0.31
CA ALA A 143 -13.42 4.19 -0.78
C ALA A 143 -12.14 5.03 -0.98
N LEU A 144 -11.12 4.88 -0.11
CA LEU A 144 -9.84 5.56 -0.28
C LEU A 144 -9.10 5.11 -1.55
N VAL A 145 -9.12 3.81 -1.87
CA VAL A 145 -8.54 3.29 -3.12
C VAL A 145 -9.30 3.83 -4.32
N LYS A 146 -10.63 3.85 -4.27
CA LYS A 146 -11.47 4.44 -5.33
C LYS A 146 -11.15 5.92 -5.56
N ARG A 147 -10.99 6.70 -4.49
CA ARG A 147 -10.60 8.12 -4.56
C ARG A 147 -9.20 8.31 -5.17
N LEU A 148 -8.24 7.46 -4.81
CA LEU A 148 -6.90 7.47 -5.41
C LEU A 148 -7.00 7.23 -6.93
N LEU A 149 -7.73 6.20 -7.34
CA LEU A 149 -7.85 5.81 -8.75
C LEU A 149 -8.63 6.81 -9.60
N ARG A 150 -9.47 7.65 -8.97
CA ARG A 150 -10.13 8.79 -9.62
C ARG A 150 -9.28 10.06 -9.64
N GLY A 151 -8.12 10.05 -8.98
CA GLY A 151 -7.24 11.21 -8.85
C GLY A 151 -7.72 12.25 -7.84
N GLU A 152 -8.71 11.92 -7.01
CA GLU A 152 -9.25 12.81 -5.96
C GLU A 152 -8.28 12.94 -4.77
N VAL A 153 -7.42 11.95 -4.57
CA VAL A 153 -6.32 11.98 -3.59
C VAL A 153 -5.01 11.54 -4.24
N PRO A 154 -3.86 12.13 -3.85
CA PRO A 154 -2.58 11.81 -4.49
C PRO A 154 -1.94 10.52 -3.96
N THR A 155 -2.21 10.16 -2.70
CA THR A 155 -1.65 8.97 -2.04
C THR A 155 -2.63 8.42 -1.01
N ILE A 156 -2.39 7.18 -0.58
CA ILE A 156 -3.12 6.52 0.51
C ILE A 156 -2.30 6.61 1.81
N PRO A 157 -2.95 6.80 2.98
CA PRO A 157 -2.29 6.78 4.30
C PRO A 157 -1.50 5.50 4.59
N TRP A 158 -0.50 5.58 5.46
CA TRP A 158 0.40 4.42 5.76
C TRP A 158 -0.27 3.31 6.58
N ASP A 159 -1.19 3.69 7.44
CA ASP A 159 -1.98 2.81 8.27
C ASP A 159 -2.98 1.96 7.46
N PHE A 160 -3.19 2.32 6.18
CA PHE A 160 -3.95 1.52 5.24
C PHE A 160 -3.38 0.10 5.06
N TYR A 161 -4.29 -0.85 4.85
CA TYR A 161 -3.97 -2.24 4.57
C TYR A 161 -5.17 -2.85 3.85
N SER A 162 -4.99 -3.34 2.62
CA SER A 162 -6.07 -3.98 1.86
C SER A 162 -6.29 -5.43 2.27
N GLY A 163 -5.28 -6.08 2.87
CA GLY A 163 -5.33 -7.51 3.19
C GLY A 163 -5.00 -8.43 2.01
N GLU A 164 -4.73 -7.88 0.83
CA GLU A 164 -4.36 -8.64 -0.36
C GLU A 164 -2.93 -9.19 -0.28
N LEU A 165 -2.01 -8.43 0.30
CA LEU A 165 -0.68 -8.87 0.69
C LEU A 165 -0.61 -9.02 2.21
N SER A 166 0.26 -9.88 2.74
CA SER A 166 0.32 -10.19 4.18
C SER A 166 0.95 -9.12 5.07
N THR A 167 1.23 -7.92 4.56
CA THR A 167 1.93 -6.83 5.24
C THR A 167 1.47 -5.47 4.74
N LYS A 168 1.95 -4.38 5.37
CA LYS A 168 1.75 -3.01 4.87
C LYS A 168 2.04 -2.87 3.38
N GLU A 169 1.26 -1.98 2.76
CA GLU A 169 1.19 -1.83 1.32
C GLU A 169 1.31 -0.35 0.96
N ILE A 170 1.93 -0.09 -0.18
CA ILE A 170 1.85 1.21 -0.84
C ILE A 170 1.07 1.08 -2.13
N PHE A 171 0.29 2.11 -2.43
CA PHE A 171 -0.45 2.25 -3.67
C PHE A 171 0.16 3.40 -4.45
N VAL A 172 0.66 3.10 -5.64
CA VAL A 172 1.28 4.09 -6.53
C VAL A 172 0.46 4.17 -7.82
N PRO A 173 -0.21 5.30 -8.07
CA PRO A 173 -1.04 5.44 -9.25
C PRO A 173 -0.19 5.42 -10.52
N ILE A 174 -0.67 4.72 -11.54
CA ILE A 174 -0.10 4.71 -12.88
C ILE A 174 -0.88 5.70 -13.72
N LYS A 175 -0.15 6.62 -14.34
CA LYS A 175 -0.73 7.62 -15.25
C LYS A 175 -0.35 7.32 -16.69
N ASP A 176 -1.29 7.58 -17.60
CA ASP A 176 -1.04 7.54 -19.04
C ASP A 176 -0.22 8.77 -19.50
N ALA A 177 -0.06 8.93 -20.82
CA ALA A 177 0.65 10.08 -21.39
C ALA A 177 -0.08 11.42 -21.18
N LYS A 178 -1.40 11.40 -20.96
CA LYS A 178 -2.25 12.58 -20.72
C LYS A 178 -2.35 12.94 -19.23
N GLY A 179 -1.83 12.08 -18.35
CA GLY A 179 -1.88 12.25 -16.90
C GLY A 179 -3.11 11.60 -16.24
N GLU A 180 -3.93 10.88 -17.00
CA GLU A 180 -5.10 10.15 -16.50
C GLU A 180 -4.65 8.88 -15.77
N ILE A 181 -5.27 8.59 -14.64
CA ILE A 181 -4.93 7.40 -13.84
C ILE A 181 -5.55 6.16 -14.50
N LEU A 182 -4.70 5.23 -14.91
CA LEU A 182 -5.10 3.94 -15.49
C LEU A 182 -5.40 2.88 -14.41
N GLY A 183 -4.78 3.04 -13.23
CA GLY A 183 -4.79 2.06 -12.15
C GLY A 183 -3.70 2.37 -11.14
N ALA A 184 -3.34 1.39 -10.32
CA ALA A 184 -2.24 1.50 -9.37
C ALA A 184 -1.40 0.23 -9.30
N ILE A 185 -0.10 0.39 -9.04
CA ILE A 185 0.74 -0.68 -8.52
C ILE A 185 0.55 -0.72 -7.01
N VAL A 186 0.26 -1.91 -6.48
CA VAL A 186 0.28 -2.15 -5.05
C VAL A 186 1.49 -3.00 -4.72
N ARG A 187 2.31 -2.52 -3.78
CA ARG A 187 3.51 -3.23 -3.35
C ARG A 187 3.52 -3.44 -1.86
N ARG A 188 3.97 -4.63 -1.47
CA ARG A 188 4.38 -4.96 -0.11
C ARG A 188 5.57 -4.09 0.30
N VAL A 189 5.52 -3.61 1.53
CA VAL A 189 6.66 -2.97 2.18
C VAL A 189 7.24 -3.91 3.24
N TYR A 190 8.52 -4.24 3.10
CA TYR A 190 9.29 -4.97 4.11
C TYR A 190 9.86 -3.98 5.13
N GLN A 191 9.76 -4.31 6.41
CA GLN A 191 10.24 -3.50 7.55
C GLN A 191 11.43 -4.16 8.26
#